data_AF-A0A2H9LV36-F1
#
_entry.id   AF-A0A2H9LV36-F1
#
_cell.length_a   1.000
_cell.length_b   1.000
_cell.length_c   1.000
_cell.angle_alpha   90.00
_cell.angle_beta   90.00
_cell.angle_gamma   90.00
#
_symmetry.space_group_name_H-M   'P 1'
#
loop_
_entity.id
_entity.type
_entity.pdbx_description
1 polymer ?
#
loop_
_entity_poly.entity_id
_entity_poly.type
_entity_poly.pdbx_seq_one_letter_code
_entity_poly.pdbx_strand_id
1 'polypeptide(L)'
;MKQSKSQQIKNKARRSLGMKMNQKYGNYVVDTSAIINQFLRKLIHKGLQGKIMIPNAVMAELENLANRGNEAGFRGLDEVSNLHQLKKTHNFIIFFEGLRPTEHQIKFAKSGEIDALIREIAIKNHAALITADLVQAKTSQAYNIPVLFMKPRPIQEKKKKFFFFKFKKRN
;
A
#
# COMPACT_ATOMS: atom_id res chain seq x y z
N MET A 1 5.34 29.04 -4.06
CA MET A 1 6.62 28.39 -3.69
C MET A 1 7.01 27.38 -4.75
N LYS A 2 8.25 27.44 -5.28
CA LYS A 2 8.78 26.43 -6.23
C LYS A 2 8.91 25.07 -5.51
N GLN A 3 8.53 23.98 -6.19
CA GLN A 3 8.70 22.62 -5.66
C GLN A 3 10.20 22.27 -5.58
N SER A 4 10.61 21.54 -4.54
CA SER A 4 11.99 21.07 -4.37
C SER A 4 12.43 20.13 -5.51
N LYS A 5 13.74 20.07 -5.79
CA LYS A 5 14.33 19.18 -6.81
C LYS A 5 13.91 17.72 -6.62
N SER A 6 13.90 17.24 -5.37
CA SER A 6 13.42 15.89 -5.02
C SER A 6 11.95 15.67 -5.39
N GLN A 7 11.08 16.65 -5.13
CA GLN A 7 9.67 16.54 -5.49
C GLN A 7 9.45 16.53 -7.00
N GLN A 8 10.24 17.29 -7.76
CA GLN A 8 10.20 17.29 -9.23
C GLN A 8 10.58 15.92 -9.80
N ILE A 9 11.64 15.28 -9.28
CA ILE A 9 12.07 13.93 -9.66
C ILE A 9 10.93 12.93 -9.41
N LYS A 10 10.35 12.93 -8.21
CA LYS A 10 9.24 12.03 -7.86
C LYS A 10 8.01 12.26 -8.73
N ASN A 11 7.70 13.51 -9.10
CA ASN A 11 6.58 13.82 -9.98
C ASN A 11 6.82 13.32 -11.42
N LYS A 12 8.04 13.46 -11.96
CA LYS A 12 8.42 12.89 -13.26
C LYS A 12 8.28 11.37 -13.24
N ALA A 13 8.81 10.71 -12.20
CA ALA A 13 8.69 9.27 -12.01
C ALA A 13 7.23 8.82 -11.99
N ARG A 14 6.34 9.51 -11.26
CA ARG A 14 4.91 9.20 -11.24
C ARG A 14 4.23 9.31 -12.60
N ARG A 15 4.56 10.33 -13.39
CA ARG A 15 3.97 10.51 -14.74
C ARG A 15 4.35 9.38 -15.70
N SER A 16 5.53 8.80 -15.51
CA SER A 16 5.98 7.64 -16.28
C SER A 16 5.44 6.30 -15.76
N LEU A 17 4.69 6.27 -14.66
CA LEU A 17 3.89 5.10 -14.29
C LEU A 17 2.64 5.09 -15.18
N GLY A 18 2.78 4.54 -16.38
CA GLY A 18 1.64 4.29 -17.26
C GLY A 18 1.00 2.96 -16.92
N MET A 19 -0.21 2.96 -16.34
CA MET A 19 -1.17 1.85 -16.46
C MET A 19 -2.60 2.36 -16.23
N LYS A 20 -3.47 2.10 -17.20
CA LYS A 20 -4.92 2.03 -17.03
C LYS A 20 -5.28 0.57 -16.80
N MET A 21 -6.08 0.29 -15.79
CA MET A 21 -6.69 -1.03 -15.63
C MET A 21 -7.64 -1.28 -16.79
N ASN A 22 -7.28 -2.20 -17.69
CA ASN A 22 -8.15 -2.66 -18.78
C ASN A 22 -8.87 -3.98 -18.44
N GLN A 23 -8.55 -4.63 -17.32
CA GLN A 23 -9.16 -5.91 -16.94
C GLN A 23 -9.74 -5.88 -15.54
N LYS A 24 -10.98 -6.36 -15.44
CA LYS A 24 -11.75 -6.50 -14.20
C LYS A 24 -11.29 -7.71 -13.37
N TYR A 25 -10.81 -8.76 -14.05
CA TYR A 25 -10.36 -10.02 -13.47
C TYR A 25 -8.84 -10.18 -13.65
N GLY A 26 -8.12 -10.66 -12.62
CA GLY A 26 -6.68 -10.89 -12.74
C GLY A 26 -6.04 -11.52 -11.50
N ASN A 27 -4.72 -11.70 -11.58
CA ASN A 27 -3.87 -12.08 -10.47
C ASN A 27 -3.21 -10.82 -9.92
N TYR A 28 -3.30 -10.61 -8.61
CA TYR A 28 -2.74 -9.43 -7.95
C TYR A 28 -1.91 -9.86 -6.75
N VAL A 29 -0.78 -9.20 -6.56
CA VAL A 29 -0.01 -9.26 -5.31
C VAL A 29 -0.04 -7.88 -4.67
N VAL A 30 -0.19 -7.83 -3.35
CA VAL A 30 -0.26 -6.56 -2.62
C VAL A 30 0.95 -6.38 -1.73
N ASP A 31 1.41 -5.15 -1.59
CA ASP A 31 2.43 -4.79 -0.60
C ASP A 31 1.83 -4.20 0.69
N THR A 32 2.69 -3.96 1.67
CA THR A 32 2.30 -3.37 2.97
C THR A 32 1.68 -1.99 2.77
N SER A 33 2.23 -1.18 1.86
CA SER A 33 1.76 0.18 1.63
C SER A 33 0.33 0.23 1.06
N ALA A 34 -0.04 -0.70 0.19
CA ALA A 34 -1.39 -0.81 -0.37
C ALA A 34 -2.43 -1.23 0.68
N ILE A 35 -2.04 -2.16 1.57
CA ILE A 35 -2.88 -2.62 2.68
C ILE A 35 -3.11 -1.50 3.69
N ILE A 36 -2.04 -0.87 4.20
CA ILE A 36 -2.13 0.20 5.21
C ILE A 36 -3.00 1.38 4.70
N ASN A 37 -2.88 1.73 3.43
CA ASN A 37 -3.65 2.83 2.82
C ASN A 37 -5.07 2.42 2.35
N GLN A 38 -5.49 1.18 2.64
CA GLN A 38 -6.80 0.63 2.29
C GLN A 38 -7.10 0.79 0.80
N PHE A 39 -6.10 0.58 -0.05
CA PHE A 39 -6.27 0.68 -1.50
C PHE A 39 -6.93 -0.55 -2.08
N LEU A 40 -6.68 -1.71 -1.50
CA LEU A 40 -7.27 -2.96 -1.96
C LEU A 40 -8.80 -2.93 -1.86
N ARG A 41 -9.39 -2.54 -0.72
CA ARG A 41 -10.86 -2.36 -0.62
C ARG A 41 -11.43 -1.40 -1.66
N LYS A 42 -10.71 -0.30 -1.96
CA LYS A 42 -11.16 0.71 -2.94
C LYS A 42 -11.17 0.13 -4.35
N LEU A 43 -10.19 -0.71 -4.69
CA LEU A 43 -10.14 -1.39 -5.97
C LEU A 43 -11.22 -2.45 -6.09
N ILE A 44 -11.46 -3.23 -5.04
CA ILE A 44 -12.54 -4.24 -4.98
C ILE A 44 -13.91 -3.58 -5.21
N HIS A 45 -14.22 -2.49 -4.52
CA HIS A 45 -15.46 -1.73 -4.74
C HIS A 45 -15.57 -1.11 -6.13
N LYS A 46 -14.44 -0.85 -6.80
CA LYS A 46 -14.40 -0.41 -8.21
C LYS A 46 -14.49 -1.57 -9.20
N GLY A 47 -14.64 -2.80 -8.71
CA GLY A 47 -14.86 -3.99 -9.52
C GLY A 47 -13.63 -4.86 -9.74
N LEU A 48 -12.52 -4.68 -9.01
CA LEU A 48 -11.41 -5.63 -9.04
C LEU A 48 -11.88 -7.02 -8.57
N GLN A 49 -11.60 -8.04 -9.36
CA GLN A 49 -11.99 -9.44 -9.15
C GLN A 49 -10.81 -10.37 -9.45
N GLY A 50 -10.85 -11.61 -8.95
CA GLY A 50 -9.84 -12.64 -9.22
C GLY A 50 -9.01 -13.04 -8.00
N LYS A 51 -7.72 -13.33 -8.20
CA LYS A 51 -6.84 -13.84 -7.14
C LYS A 51 -6.04 -12.70 -6.52
N ILE A 52 -6.14 -12.55 -5.20
CA ILE A 52 -5.36 -11.59 -4.42
C ILE A 52 -4.39 -12.37 -3.54
N MET A 53 -3.09 -12.19 -3.79
CA MET A 53 -2.00 -12.77 -3.01
C MET A 53 -1.52 -11.72 -2.01
N ILE A 54 -1.59 -12.06 -0.73
CA ILE A 54 -1.01 -11.30 0.38
C ILE A 54 0.26 -12.04 0.80
N PRO A 55 1.45 -11.49 0.50
CA PRO A 55 2.70 -12.12 0.89
C PRO A 55 2.79 -12.32 2.42
N ASN A 56 3.31 -13.45 2.86
CA ASN A 56 3.56 -13.69 4.29
C ASN A 56 4.54 -12.67 4.89
N ALA A 57 5.44 -12.12 4.06
CA ALA A 57 6.30 -11.01 4.43
C ALA A 57 5.54 -9.72 4.76
N VAL A 58 4.44 -9.42 4.05
CA VAL A 58 3.56 -8.29 4.35
C VAL A 58 2.87 -8.49 5.69
N MET A 59 2.35 -9.70 5.96
CA MET A 59 1.75 -10.03 7.27
C MET A 59 2.76 -9.85 8.41
N ALA A 60 3.98 -10.36 8.24
CA ALA A 60 5.01 -10.24 9.25
C ALA A 60 5.42 -8.77 9.52
N GLU A 61 5.45 -7.93 8.49
CA GLU A 61 5.70 -6.49 8.64
C GLU A 61 4.57 -5.79 9.41
N LEU A 62 3.31 -6.08 9.07
CA LEU A 62 2.14 -5.52 9.76
C LEU A 62 2.08 -5.90 11.23
N GLU A 63 2.32 -7.17 11.54
CA GLU A 63 2.39 -7.68 12.92
C GLU A 63 3.54 -7.02 13.70
N ASN A 64 4.73 -6.91 13.11
CA ASN A 64 5.87 -6.25 13.75
C ASN A 64 5.59 -4.76 14.03
N LEU A 65 4.92 -4.05 13.11
CA LEU A 65 4.46 -2.68 13.35
C LEU A 65 3.44 -2.61 14.49
N ALA A 66 2.45 -3.49 14.50
CA ALA A 66 1.41 -3.53 15.53
C ALA A 66 1.99 -3.83 16.92
N ASN A 67 2.90 -4.80 17.01
CA ASN A 67 3.60 -5.17 18.26
C ASN A 67 4.43 -4.02 18.83
N ARG A 68 4.89 -3.09 17.98
CA ARG A 68 5.59 -1.86 18.40
C ARG A 68 4.64 -0.70 18.73
N GLY A 69 3.33 -0.95 18.78
CA GLY A 69 2.32 0.07 19.06
C GLY A 69 2.06 1.03 17.88
N ASN A 70 2.50 0.69 16.67
CA ASN A 70 2.26 1.55 15.51
C ASN A 70 0.84 1.33 14.95
N GLU A 71 0.04 2.39 14.94
CA GLU A 71 -1.34 2.37 14.40
C GLU A 71 -1.42 1.85 12.96
N ALA A 72 -0.39 2.07 12.14
CA ALA A 72 -0.36 1.57 10.77
C ALA A 72 -0.40 0.04 10.71
N GLY A 73 0.26 -0.64 11.65
CA GLY A 73 0.22 -2.10 11.79
C GLY A 73 -1.20 -2.58 12.09
N PHE A 74 -1.83 -2.04 13.12
CA PHE A 74 -3.22 -2.36 13.47
C PHE A 74 -4.19 -2.08 12.32
N ARG A 75 -4.10 -0.90 11.70
CA ARG A 75 -4.93 -0.56 10.53
C ARG A 75 -4.76 -1.54 9.37
N GLY A 76 -3.55 -2.02 9.14
CA GLY A 76 -3.29 -3.00 8.08
C GLY A 76 -3.87 -4.37 8.41
N LEU A 77 -3.73 -4.85 9.64
CA LEU A 77 -4.35 -6.11 10.10
C LEU A 77 -5.88 -6.04 10.02
N ASP A 78 -6.47 -4.91 10.43
CA ASP A 78 -7.91 -4.66 10.28
C ASP A 78 -8.35 -4.67 8.81
N GLU A 79 -7.56 -4.10 7.91
CA GLU A 79 -7.85 -4.16 6.47
C GLU A 79 -7.89 -5.61 5.99
N VAL A 80 -6.88 -6.43 6.32
CA VAL A 80 -6.83 -7.84 5.93
C VAL A 80 -8.04 -8.61 6.46
N SER A 81 -8.40 -8.40 7.73
CA SER A 81 -9.59 -9.00 8.35
C SER A 81 -10.88 -8.61 7.61
N ASN A 82 -11.03 -7.33 7.27
CA ASN A 82 -12.19 -6.81 6.54
C ASN A 82 -12.34 -7.41 5.13
N LEU A 83 -11.25 -7.81 4.47
CA LEU A 83 -11.34 -8.47 3.16
C LEU A 83 -12.15 -9.78 3.23
N HIS A 84 -12.16 -10.49 4.36
CA HIS A 84 -12.99 -11.69 4.52
C HIS A 84 -14.49 -11.39 4.47
N GLN A 85 -14.92 -10.20 4.92
CA GLN A 85 -16.31 -9.77 4.78
C GLN A 85 -16.61 -9.38 3.33
N LEU A 86 -15.68 -8.70 2.66
CA LEU A 86 -15.85 -8.30 1.26
C LEU A 86 -15.98 -9.49 0.30
N LYS A 87 -15.35 -10.63 0.60
CA LYS A 87 -15.50 -11.87 -0.18
C LYS A 87 -16.95 -12.36 -0.28
N LYS A 88 -17.81 -12.02 0.68
CA LYS A 88 -19.23 -12.44 0.69
C LYS A 88 -20.04 -11.76 -0.42
N THR A 89 -19.61 -10.58 -0.86
CA THR A 89 -20.36 -9.73 -1.81
C THR A 89 -19.58 -9.41 -3.09
N HIS A 90 -18.31 -9.83 -3.19
CA HIS A 90 -17.45 -9.55 -4.33
C HIS A 90 -16.70 -10.83 -4.77
N ASN A 91 -16.43 -10.94 -6.08
CA ASN A 91 -15.84 -12.13 -6.67
C ASN A 91 -14.30 -12.11 -6.64
N PHE A 92 -13.72 -12.45 -5.50
CA PHE A 92 -12.27 -12.63 -5.36
C PHE A 92 -11.90 -13.69 -4.32
N ILE A 93 -10.68 -14.21 -4.43
CA ILE A 93 -10.10 -15.19 -3.50
C ILE A 93 -8.81 -14.61 -2.94
N ILE A 94 -8.53 -14.83 -1.65
CA ILE A 94 -7.28 -14.42 -1.01
C ILE A 94 -6.40 -15.65 -0.80
N PHE A 95 -5.12 -15.49 -1.11
CA PHE A 95 -4.05 -16.44 -0.81
C PHE A 95 -3.01 -15.75 0.07
N PHE A 96 -2.50 -16.46 1.07
CA PHE A 96 -1.30 -16.06 1.79
C PHE A 96 -0.14 -16.88 1.25
N GLU A 97 0.87 -16.24 0.65
CA GLU A 97 1.93 -16.94 -0.09
C GLU A 97 3.34 -16.43 0.26
N GLY A 98 4.32 -17.30 0.06
CA GLY A 98 5.73 -16.96 0.09
C GLY A 98 6.37 -17.12 1.47
N LEU A 99 7.65 -16.79 1.54
CA LEU A 99 8.44 -16.89 2.76
C LEU A 99 7.93 -15.88 3.81
N ARG A 100 7.91 -16.32 5.06
CA ARG A 100 7.62 -15.47 6.20
C ARG A 100 8.95 -15.11 6.90
N PRO A 101 9.42 -13.86 6.79
CA PRO A 101 10.62 -13.43 7.49
C PRO A 101 10.35 -13.36 8.99
N THR A 102 11.37 -13.70 9.77
CA THR A 102 11.37 -13.52 11.23
C THR A 102 11.43 -12.04 11.59
N GLU A 103 11.06 -11.70 12.83
CA GLU A 103 11.17 -10.31 13.31
C GLU A 103 12.61 -9.78 13.22
N HIS A 104 13.60 -10.63 13.52
CA HIS A 104 15.02 -10.30 13.39
C HIS A 104 15.37 -9.96 11.94
N GLN A 105 14.95 -10.79 10.98
CA GLN A 105 15.15 -10.51 9.55
C GLN A 105 14.48 -9.20 9.12
N ILE A 106 13.26 -8.92 9.57
CA ILE A 106 12.58 -7.65 9.26
C ILE A 106 13.35 -6.45 9.84
N LYS A 107 13.83 -6.56 11.07
CA LYS A 107 14.55 -5.48 11.77
C LYS A 107 15.88 -5.13 11.10
N PHE A 108 16.59 -6.13 10.57
CA PHE A 108 17.91 -5.98 9.97
C PHE A 108 17.93 -6.06 8.44
N ALA A 109 16.78 -6.25 7.80
CA ALA A 109 16.66 -6.28 6.35
C ALA A 109 17.20 -4.99 5.74
N LYS A 110 18.01 -5.12 4.68
CA LYS A 110 18.39 -3.95 3.90
C LYS A 110 17.15 -3.37 3.22
N SER A 111 17.17 -2.07 2.99
CA SER A 111 16.08 -1.39 2.29
C SER A 111 15.78 -2.09 0.97
N GLY A 112 14.56 -2.61 0.84
CA GLY A 112 14.06 -3.29 -0.36
C GLY A 112 14.17 -4.82 -0.40
N GLU A 113 14.74 -5.48 0.62
CA GLU A 113 14.79 -6.96 0.66
C GLU A 113 13.39 -7.59 0.81
N ILE A 114 12.57 -7.04 1.71
CA ILE A 114 11.17 -7.44 1.85
C ILE A 114 10.40 -7.20 0.54
N ASP A 115 10.63 -6.05 -0.08
CA ASP A 115 10.04 -5.70 -1.38
C ASP A 115 10.44 -6.67 -2.51
N ALA A 116 11.63 -7.27 -2.43
CA ALA A 116 12.08 -8.29 -3.39
C ALA A 116 11.25 -9.58 -3.27
N LEU A 117 11.00 -10.06 -2.04
CA LEU A 117 10.14 -11.23 -1.81
C LEU A 117 8.73 -11.03 -2.39
N ILE A 118 8.19 -9.81 -2.28
CA ILE A 118 6.88 -9.46 -2.85
C ILE A 118 6.91 -9.54 -4.38
N ARG A 119 7.96 -9.00 -5.02
CA ARG A 119 8.13 -9.05 -6.48
C ARG A 119 8.33 -10.47 -7.00
N GLU A 120 9.03 -11.32 -6.26
CA GLU A 120 9.19 -12.74 -6.62
C GLU A 120 7.85 -13.46 -6.72
N ILE A 121 6.93 -13.22 -5.77
CA ILE A 121 5.56 -13.74 -5.82
C ILE A 121 4.81 -13.19 -7.03
N ALA A 122 4.99 -11.91 -7.36
CA ALA A 122 4.41 -11.28 -8.53
C ALA A 122 4.83 -11.99 -9.82
N ILE A 123 6.14 -12.20 -9.99
CA ILE A 123 6.75 -12.85 -11.16
C ILE A 123 6.24 -14.28 -11.27
N LYS A 124 6.35 -15.06 -10.18
CA LYS A 124 5.96 -16.48 -10.13
C LYS A 124 4.50 -16.70 -10.55
N ASN A 125 3.61 -15.78 -10.17
CA ASN A 125 2.18 -15.92 -10.40
C ASN A 125 1.65 -15.10 -11.60
N HIS A 126 2.54 -14.49 -12.39
CA HIS A 126 2.19 -13.54 -13.45
C HIS A 126 1.18 -12.48 -12.98
N ALA A 127 1.41 -11.94 -11.77
CA ALA A 127 0.48 -11.08 -11.07
C ALA A 127 0.87 -9.60 -11.18
N ALA A 128 -0.13 -8.72 -11.17
CA ALA A 128 0.09 -7.29 -11.07
C ALA A 128 0.34 -6.88 -9.61
N LEU A 129 1.40 -6.11 -9.36
CA LEU A 129 1.69 -5.55 -8.05
C LEU A 129 0.79 -4.34 -7.76
N ILE A 130 0.04 -4.38 -6.67
CA ILE A 130 -0.68 -3.23 -6.12
C ILE A 130 0.19 -2.61 -5.03
N THR A 131 0.59 -1.36 -5.22
CA THR A 131 1.48 -0.64 -4.29
C THR A 131 1.17 0.85 -4.24
N ALA A 132 1.41 1.46 -3.08
CA ALA A 132 1.41 2.91 -2.89
C ALA A 132 2.83 3.49 -2.80
N ASP A 133 3.86 2.65 -2.83
CA ASP A 133 5.26 3.03 -2.81
C ASP A 133 5.78 3.27 -4.25
N LEU A 134 6.31 4.48 -4.48
CA LEU A 134 6.80 4.90 -5.79
C LEU A 134 8.08 4.16 -6.21
N VAL A 135 8.98 3.89 -5.27
CA VAL A 135 10.22 3.16 -5.53
C VAL A 135 9.88 1.72 -5.87
N GLN A 136 9.05 1.06 -5.06
CA GLN A 136 8.61 -0.32 -5.34
C GLN A 136 7.88 -0.43 -6.69
N ALA A 137 7.01 0.53 -7.02
CA ALA A 137 6.37 0.60 -8.32
C ALA A 137 7.37 0.74 -9.49
N LYS A 138 8.37 1.62 -9.33
CA LYS A 138 9.39 1.84 -10.36
C LYS A 138 10.32 0.65 -10.54
N THR A 139 10.74 0.04 -9.44
CA THR A 139 11.53 -1.19 -9.44
C THR A 139 10.74 -2.29 -10.15
N SER A 140 9.48 -2.48 -9.82
CA SER A 140 8.63 -3.50 -10.45
C SER A 140 8.45 -3.28 -11.95
N GLN A 141 8.28 -2.03 -12.40
CA GLN A 141 8.31 -1.72 -13.84
C GLN A 141 9.64 -2.08 -14.50
N ALA A 142 10.77 -1.86 -13.82
CA ALA A 142 12.09 -2.23 -14.34
C ALA A 142 12.25 -3.76 -14.47
N TYR A 143 11.62 -4.53 -13.58
CA TYR A 143 11.50 -6.00 -13.68
C TYR A 143 10.41 -6.46 -14.65
N ASN A 144 9.77 -5.55 -15.39
CA ASN A 144 8.65 -5.84 -16.29
C ASN A 144 7.45 -6.52 -15.60
N ILE A 145 7.22 -6.20 -14.32
CA ILE A 145 6.06 -6.64 -13.55
C ILE A 145 4.94 -5.61 -13.78
N PRO A 146 3.70 -6.02 -14.10
CA PRO A 146 2.55 -5.10 -14.17
C PRO A 146 2.31 -4.41 -12.82
N VAL A 147 2.03 -3.10 -12.80
CA VAL A 147 1.90 -2.33 -11.56
C VAL A 147 0.63 -1.49 -11.51
N LEU A 148 -0.11 -1.63 -10.42
CA LEU A 148 -1.21 -0.76 -10.02
C LEU A 148 -0.74 0.19 -8.91
N PHE A 149 -0.17 1.31 -9.35
CA PHE A 149 0.31 2.33 -8.43
C PHE A 149 -0.83 3.21 -7.91
N MET A 150 -1.05 3.15 -6.60
CA MET A 150 -2.11 3.87 -5.91
C MET A 150 -1.53 5.06 -5.16
N LYS A 151 -1.71 6.25 -5.73
CA LYS A 151 -1.20 7.48 -5.11
C LYS A 151 -1.94 7.78 -3.79
N PRO A 152 -1.25 7.84 -2.63
CA PRO A 152 -1.83 8.37 -1.40
C PRO A 152 -2.30 9.80 -1.62
N ARG A 153 -3.53 10.10 -1.19
CA ARG A 153 -3.93 11.51 -1.09
C ARG A 153 -3.15 12.10 0.08
N PRO A 154 -2.53 13.28 -0.07
CA PRO A 154 -1.98 13.96 1.10
C PRO A 154 -3.11 14.13 2.11
N ILE A 155 -2.86 13.74 3.36
CA ILE A 155 -3.77 14.02 4.46
C ILE A 155 -3.85 15.53 4.53
N GLN A 156 -5.01 16.11 4.20
CA GLN A 156 -5.23 17.51 4.48
C GLN A 156 -5.32 17.62 5.99
N GLU A 157 -4.25 18.09 6.64
CA GLU A 157 -4.35 18.53 8.03
C GLU A 157 -5.49 19.55 8.06
N LYS A 158 -6.58 19.21 8.78
CA LYS A 158 -7.60 20.21 9.10
C LYS A 158 -6.86 21.30 9.87
N LYS A 159 -6.64 22.45 9.23
CA LYS A 159 -6.14 23.65 9.92
C LYS A 159 -7.02 23.85 11.15
N LYS A 160 -6.49 23.63 12.35
CA LYS A 160 -7.18 24.01 13.58
C LYS A 160 -7.43 25.51 13.47
N LYS A 161 -8.69 25.92 13.27
CA LYS A 161 -9.08 27.33 13.37
C LYS A 161 -8.87 27.69 14.84
N PHE A 162 -7.73 28.29 15.16
CA PHE A 162 -7.49 28.90 16.46
C PHE A 162 -8.42 30.10 16.58
N PHE A 163 -9.54 29.94 17.26
CA PHE A 163 -10.47 31.03 17.53
C PHE A 163 -9.87 31.85 18.68
N PHE A 164 -9.16 32.92 18.35
CA PHE A 164 -8.67 33.89 19.33
C PHE A 164 -9.87 34.65 19.91
N PHE A 165 -10.41 34.19 21.04
CA PHE A 165 -11.30 35.01 21.86
C PHE A 165 -10.45 36.09 22.55
N LYS A 166 -10.47 37.31 22.01
CA LYS A 166 -10.04 38.51 22.74
C LYS A 166 -11.04 38.74 23.87
N PHE A 167 -10.65 38.42 25.11
CA PHE A 167 -11.33 38.92 26.29
C PHE A 167 -11.17 40.45 26.33
N LYS A 168 -12.24 41.17 26.00
CA LYS A 168 -12.34 42.61 26.28
C LYS A 168 -12.59 42.73 27.79
N LYS A 169 -11.59 43.22 28.54
CA LYS A 169 -11.81 43.65 29.94
C LYS A 169 -12.92 44.70 29.93
N ARG A 170 -14.01 44.43 30.66
CA ARG A 170 -14.98 45.43 31.06
C ARG A 170 -14.31 46.26 32.16
N ASN A 171 -14.18 47.57 31.92
CA ASN A 171 -14.03 48.55 32.99
C ASN A 171 -15.42 48.83 33.58
#